data_AF-A0A3S3Q5P4-F1
#
_entry.id   AF-A0A3S3Q5P4-F1
#
_cell.length_a   1.000
_cell.length_b   1.000
_cell.length_c   1.000
_cell.angle_alpha   90.00
_cell.angle_beta   90.00
_cell.angle_gamma   90.00
#
_symmetry.space_group_name_H-M   'P 1'
#
loop_
_entity.id
_entity.type
_entity.pdbx_description
1 polymer ?
#
loop_
_entity_poly.entity_id
_entity_poly.type
_entity_poly.pdbx_seq_one_letter_code
_entity_poly.pdbx_strand_id
1 'polypeptide(L)'
;MRIVHDYPKVLNPSNFDDYVYDKDYVTLVEFYSSYCGFCKRLEPRFAAFAENVFNWRSVVKIAKVNCEDLANIKLCRKHKCKTYPTFRFFCAYHKNDENGIHIEIEDSDKLTPKMLRDMTINKLKKYLATHQKPDKWPETNLIQAMDSDELFSKLPKQTEKTLLVVLEKLTIIGLELTLDLSEHADKLAVFSFQVSPQLLSELVSGDDDVYFLRVTDVQKKYFEILKSFKPGSTFAELIAQSEAMRKCMTSIAVNNYVHQNEKKDQPLTMVDLYNGIRHSLYHNVALRKVITQDEIAVLLNYTDILVRYFPFEEEKHRINIKKIYDWFKQRQTTGKDIPIEEYDTLLREEVQFPPARPYIKCLGSKPDFRGYSCALWSLFHSLTVAEYRDLVKNPGRKHEVLYVMRDFIKTFFSCKSCARHFYNMSAEFIDNEILTHPNSSVLWLWKGHNKANKRLQCDLSEDPESPKIQFPSHSSCPQCHTQNDKWNENAVLDYLVNYYKAENIVKVEGFKDNERKISPRFKYQMRSD
;
A
#
# COMPACT_ATOMS: atom_id res chain seq x y z
N MET A 1 -10.52 -2.10 15.42
CA MET A 1 -11.27 -0.82 15.41
C MET A 1 -11.73 -0.59 16.85
N ARG A 2 -11.07 0.29 17.61
CA ARG A 2 -11.57 0.69 18.93
C ARG A 2 -12.75 1.62 18.65
N ILE A 3 -13.96 1.24 19.06
CA ILE A 3 -15.10 2.14 19.01
C ILE A 3 -14.80 3.25 20.01
N VAL A 4 -14.55 4.46 19.51
CA VAL A 4 -14.24 5.64 20.31
C VAL A 4 -15.57 6.20 20.81
N HIS A 5 -16.10 5.63 21.90
CA HIS A 5 -17.43 5.97 22.41
C HIS A 5 -17.59 7.42 22.96
N ASP A 6 -16.56 8.27 22.87
CA ASP A 6 -16.58 9.63 23.47
C ASP A 6 -15.91 10.71 22.58
N TYR A 7 -15.96 10.56 21.25
CA TYR A 7 -15.52 11.59 20.30
C TYR A 7 -16.58 11.83 19.21
N PRO A 8 -16.98 13.09 18.93
CA PRO A 8 -16.48 14.35 19.46
C PRO A 8 -16.78 14.52 20.96
N LYS A 9 -15.89 15.20 21.69
CA LYS A 9 -16.01 15.31 23.16
C LYS A 9 -17.28 16.07 23.55
N VAL A 10 -18.08 15.52 24.44
CA VAL A 10 -19.24 16.23 25.01
C VAL A 10 -18.76 17.16 26.13
N LEU A 11 -19.02 18.46 25.98
CA LEU A 11 -18.65 19.49 26.94
C LEU A 11 -19.86 20.05 27.67
N ASN A 12 -19.63 20.45 28.91
CA ASN A 12 -20.58 21.10 29.82
C ASN A 12 -19.80 22.08 30.74
N PRO A 13 -20.48 22.90 31.57
CA PRO A 13 -19.79 23.88 32.42
C PRO A 13 -18.70 23.32 33.33
N SER A 14 -18.78 22.04 33.72
CA SER A 14 -17.81 21.44 34.64
C SER A 14 -16.48 21.07 33.96
N ASN A 15 -16.45 20.94 32.63
CA ASN A 15 -15.26 20.49 31.90
C ASN A 15 -14.83 21.39 30.74
N PHE A 16 -15.63 22.40 30.38
CA PHE A 16 -15.37 23.24 29.22
C PHE A 16 -14.06 24.02 29.38
N ASP A 17 -13.90 24.71 30.51
CA ASP A 17 -12.75 25.57 30.76
C ASP A 17 -11.44 24.76 30.73
N ASP A 18 -11.43 23.63 31.45
CA ASP A 18 -10.30 22.69 31.48
C ASP A 18 -9.99 22.02 30.15
N TYR A 19 -10.93 22.00 29.21
CA TYR A 19 -10.73 21.40 27.89
C TYR A 19 -10.31 22.41 26.83
N VAL A 20 -10.76 23.67 26.94
CA VAL A 20 -10.67 24.68 25.88
C VAL A 20 -9.61 25.76 26.18
N TYR A 21 -9.49 26.21 27.43
CA TYR A 21 -8.67 27.37 27.75
C TYR A 21 -7.23 27.00 28.14
N ASP A 22 -6.30 27.88 27.76
CA ASP A 22 -4.87 27.76 28.05
C ASP A 22 -4.26 26.41 27.64
N LYS A 23 -4.64 25.93 26.45
CA LYS A 23 -4.18 24.65 25.90
C LYS A 23 -3.25 24.83 24.73
N ASP A 24 -2.27 23.94 24.60
CA ASP A 24 -1.35 23.90 23.46
C ASP A 24 -1.98 23.29 22.20
N TYR A 25 -3.30 23.21 22.09
CA TYR A 25 -4.06 22.73 20.92
C TYR A 25 -5.24 23.66 20.61
N VAL A 26 -5.73 23.61 19.37
CA VAL A 26 -6.96 24.31 18.98
C VAL A 26 -8.19 23.43 19.17
N THR A 27 -9.35 24.04 19.37
CA THR A 27 -10.62 23.29 19.53
C THR A 27 -11.72 23.83 18.63
N LEU A 28 -12.35 22.96 17.84
CA LEU A 28 -13.60 23.23 17.14
C LEU A 28 -14.79 22.72 17.97
N VAL A 29 -15.70 23.61 18.33
CA VAL A 29 -16.89 23.28 19.12
C VAL A 29 -18.17 23.52 18.32
N GLU A 30 -19.01 22.49 18.21
CA GLU A 30 -20.40 22.61 17.77
C GLU A 30 -21.31 22.90 18.98
N PHE A 31 -22.00 24.04 18.96
CA PHE A 31 -23.10 24.33 19.87
C PHE A 31 -24.41 24.00 19.16
N TYR A 32 -25.18 23.05 19.69
CA TYR A 32 -26.40 22.52 19.06
C TYR A 32 -27.58 22.51 20.04
N SER A 33 -28.80 22.29 19.53
CA SER A 33 -29.98 21.98 20.35
C SER A 33 -30.61 20.67 19.89
N SER A 34 -31.04 19.86 20.85
CA SER A 34 -31.66 18.56 20.61
C SER A 34 -33.07 18.65 20.00
N TYR A 35 -33.72 19.82 20.00
CA TYR A 35 -35.01 20.04 19.32
C TYR A 35 -34.87 20.61 17.90
N CYS A 36 -33.67 21.09 17.52
CA CYS A 36 -33.45 21.67 16.20
C CYS A 36 -33.38 20.57 15.11
N GLY A 37 -34.27 20.67 14.11
CA GLY A 37 -34.31 19.72 12.98
C GLY A 37 -33.01 19.69 12.16
N PHE A 38 -32.38 20.85 11.95
CA PHE A 38 -31.09 20.95 11.24
C PHE A 38 -29.97 20.25 12.03
N CYS A 39 -29.91 20.45 13.36
CA CYS A 39 -28.94 19.78 14.23
C CYS A 39 -29.10 18.26 14.17
N LYS A 40 -30.34 17.76 14.24
CA LYS A 40 -30.62 16.31 14.13
C LYS A 40 -30.13 15.72 12.81
N ARG A 41 -30.28 16.44 11.69
CA ARG A 41 -29.79 15.99 10.37
C ARG A 41 -28.27 16.13 10.22
N LEU A 42 -27.63 17.04 10.95
CA LEU A 42 -26.18 17.23 10.90
C LEU A 42 -25.43 16.22 11.78
N GLU A 43 -26.01 15.81 12.90
CA GLU A 43 -25.40 14.93 13.91
C GLU A 43 -24.60 13.74 13.34
N PRO A 44 -25.16 12.87 12.46
CA PRO A 44 -24.40 11.72 11.95
C PRO A 44 -23.20 12.13 11.10
N ARG A 45 -23.28 13.28 10.41
CA ARG A 45 -22.20 13.80 9.57
C ARG A 45 -21.11 14.47 10.40
N PHE A 46 -21.49 15.16 11.48
CA PHE A 46 -20.54 15.75 12.42
C PHE A 46 -19.79 14.67 13.21
N ALA A 47 -20.49 13.60 13.63
CA ALA A 47 -19.86 12.43 14.26
C ALA A 47 -18.86 11.75 13.30
N ALA A 48 -19.28 11.46 12.06
CA ALA A 48 -18.39 10.88 11.06
C ALA A 48 -17.16 11.76 10.77
N PHE A 49 -17.33 13.10 10.73
CA PHE A 49 -16.21 14.03 10.63
C PHE A 49 -15.25 13.91 11.81
N ALA A 50 -15.76 13.96 13.04
CA ALA A 50 -14.95 13.89 14.24
C ALA A 50 -14.14 12.58 14.29
N GLU A 51 -14.76 11.45 13.98
CA GLU A 51 -14.06 10.17 13.85
C GLU A 51 -12.96 10.21 12.78
N ASN A 52 -13.22 10.85 11.63
CA ASN A 52 -12.26 10.96 10.54
C ASN A 52 -11.01 11.80 10.89
N VAL A 53 -11.14 12.76 11.80
CA VAL A 53 -10.05 13.63 12.27
C VAL A 53 -9.57 13.28 13.68
N PHE A 54 -9.86 12.07 14.14
CA PHE A 54 -9.49 11.64 15.49
C PHE A 54 -7.98 11.73 15.75
N ASN A 55 -7.14 11.43 14.75
CA ASN A 55 -5.68 11.48 14.90
C ASN A 55 -5.11 12.90 14.97
N TRP A 56 -5.93 13.94 14.84
CA TRP A 56 -5.49 15.33 14.90
C TRP A 56 -5.31 15.82 16.34
N ARG A 57 -5.67 15.04 17.35
CA ARG A 57 -5.91 15.53 18.73
C ARG A 57 -4.71 16.14 19.44
N SER A 58 -3.48 15.95 18.94
CA SER A 58 -2.30 16.67 19.43
C SER A 58 -2.23 18.12 18.92
N VAL A 59 -3.01 18.47 17.88
CA VAL A 59 -3.07 19.80 17.26
C VAL A 59 -4.49 20.37 17.29
N VAL A 60 -5.50 19.60 16.86
CA VAL A 60 -6.92 19.98 16.72
C VAL A 60 -7.82 19.00 17.46
N LYS A 61 -8.66 19.50 18.37
CA LYS A 61 -9.71 18.72 19.04
C LYS A 61 -11.10 19.12 18.59
N ILE A 62 -12.00 18.14 18.51
CA ILE A 62 -13.41 18.33 18.15
C ILE A 62 -14.30 18.07 19.38
N ALA A 63 -15.27 18.96 19.60
CA ALA A 63 -16.18 18.89 20.74
C ALA A 63 -17.60 19.38 20.38
N LYS A 64 -18.56 19.06 21.24
CA LYS A 64 -19.95 19.53 21.13
C LYS A 64 -20.57 19.91 22.47
N VAL A 65 -21.47 20.88 22.46
CA VAL A 65 -22.24 21.37 23.61
C VAL A 65 -23.73 21.37 23.27
N ASN A 66 -24.54 20.68 24.06
CA ASN A 66 -26.00 20.69 23.92
C ASN A 66 -26.59 21.90 24.66
N CYS A 67 -26.94 22.95 23.95
CA CYS A 67 -27.52 24.17 24.53
C CYS A 67 -29.00 24.03 24.93
N GLU A 68 -29.62 22.88 24.64
CA GLU A 68 -30.95 22.56 25.17
C GLU A 68 -30.92 22.17 26.64
N ASP A 69 -29.81 21.60 27.12
CA ASP A 69 -29.65 21.26 28.52
C ASP A 69 -29.61 22.54 29.36
N LEU A 70 -30.48 22.64 30.36
CA LEU A 70 -30.58 23.78 31.28
C LEU A 70 -29.24 24.07 31.96
N ALA A 71 -28.41 23.05 32.22
CA ALA A 71 -27.08 23.23 32.78
C ALA A 71 -26.15 24.03 31.85
N ASN A 72 -26.32 23.92 30.53
CA ASN A 72 -25.43 24.52 29.53
C ASN A 72 -25.85 25.93 29.09
N ILE A 73 -27.03 26.43 29.46
CA ILE A 73 -27.56 27.73 28.99
C ILE A 73 -26.61 28.89 29.24
N LYS A 74 -26.00 28.95 30.44
CA LYS A 74 -25.05 30.03 30.79
C LYS A 74 -23.81 30.00 29.89
N LEU A 75 -23.29 28.80 29.61
CA LEU A 75 -22.14 28.59 28.73
C LEU A 75 -22.47 29.00 27.28
N CYS A 76 -23.61 28.58 26.75
CA CYS A 76 -24.05 28.94 25.40
C CYS A 76 -24.28 30.45 25.24
N ARG A 77 -24.83 31.10 26.28
CA ARG A 77 -25.00 32.57 26.33
C ARG A 77 -23.65 33.29 26.37
N LYS A 78 -22.70 32.82 27.19
CA LYS A 78 -21.33 33.37 27.27
C LYS A 78 -20.68 33.41 25.89
N HIS A 79 -20.81 32.33 25.12
CA HIS A 79 -20.28 32.21 23.76
C HIS A 79 -21.20 32.74 22.66
N LYS A 80 -22.21 33.55 23.01
CA LYS A 80 -23.12 34.22 22.07
C LYS A 80 -23.74 33.27 21.03
N CYS A 81 -24.09 32.04 21.42
CA CYS A 81 -24.78 31.08 20.56
C CYS A 81 -26.28 31.34 20.61
N LYS A 82 -26.81 31.99 19.57
CA LYS A 82 -28.24 32.37 19.46
C LYS A 82 -29.03 31.51 18.48
N THR A 83 -28.35 30.86 17.54
CA THR A 83 -28.91 30.00 16.50
C THR A 83 -28.16 28.65 16.51
N TYR A 84 -28.81 27.59 16.04
CA TYR A 84 -28.24 26.25 16.10
C TYR A 84 -28.36 25.52 14.75
N PRO A 85 -27.30 24.84 14.28
CA PRO A 85 -25.98 24.70 14.94
C PRO A 85 -25.13 25.97 14.81
N THR A 86 -24.29 26.25 15.82
CA THR A 86 -23.27 27.32 15.79
C THR A 86 -21.88 26.72 16.02
N PHE A 87 -20.90 27.11 15.19
CA PHE A 87 -19.52 26.64 15.33
C PHE A 87 -18.62 27.75 15.85
N ARG A 88 -17.73 27.37 16.77
CA ARG A 88 -16.71 28.25 17.37
C ARG A 88 -15.35 27.57 17.32
N PHE A 89 -14.34 28.32 16.87
CA PHE A 89 -12.94 27.88 16.84
C PHE A 89 -12.15 28.60 17.94
N PHE A 90 -11.56 27.83 18.85
CA PHE A 90 -10.74 28.32 19.94
C PHE A 90 -9.27 28.05 19.60
N CYS A 91 -8.45 29.10 19.67
CA CYS A 91 -7.03 29.04 19.31
C CYS A 91 -6.21 28.27 20.37
N ALA A 92 -4.94 27.96 20.09
CA ALA A 92 -4.05 27.51 21.14
C ALA A 92 -3.79 28.68 22.12
N TYR A 93 -3.70 28.36 23.40
CA TYR A 93 -3.58 29.30 24.52
C TYR A 93 -4.74 30.32 24.59
N HIS A 94 -5.93 29.93 24.12
CA HIS A 94 -7.13 30.78 24.13
C HIS A 94 -7.49 31.16 25.56
N LYS A 95 -7.75 32.46 25.80
CA LYS A 95 -8.04 33.00 27.13
C LYS A 95 -9.52 32.91 27.49
N ASN A 96 -9.81 32.79 28.79
CA ASN A 96 -11.17 32.57 29.29
C ASN A 96 -12.13 33.76 29.04
N ASP A 97 -11.59 34.97 28.96
CA ASP A 97 -12.30 36.22 28.68
C ASP A 97 -12.59 36.46 27.18
N GLU A 98 -11.98 35.66 26.30
CA GLU A 98 -12.16 35.77 24.85
C GLU A 98 -13.22 34.80 24.33
N ASN A 99 -14.00 35.25 23.33
CA ASN A 99 -14.91 34.35 22.62
C ASN A 99 -14.17 33.58 21.53
N GLY A 100 -14.47 32.30 21.37
CA GLY A 100 -14.04 31.54 20.20
C GLY A 100 -14.50 32.22 18.90
N ILE A 101 -13.67 32.13 17.86
CA ILE A 101 -13.93 32.72 16.55
C ILE A 101 -15.16 32.05 15.95
N HIS A 102 -16.18 32.83 15.62
CA HIS A 102 -17.36 32.29 14.95
C HIS A 102 -17.00 31.81 13.54
N ILE A 103 -17.53 30.64 13.17
CA ILE A 103 -17.49 30.14 11.80
C ILE A 103 -18.89 30.27 11.23
N GLU A 104 -19.03 31.17 10.25
CA GLU A 104 -20.27 31.35 9.52
C GLU A 104 -20.56 30.13 8.64
N ILE A 105 -21.81 29.70 8.64
CA ILE A 105 -22.32 28.57 7.84
C ILE A 105 -23.53 29.07 7.10
N GLU A 106 -23.50 28.95 5.78
CA GLU A 106 -24.62 29.33 4.92
C GLU A 106 -25.78 28.32 5.06
N ASP A 107 -25.48 27.03 4.93
CA ASP A 107 -26.49 25.96 4.92
C ASP A 107 -25.98 24.71 5.63
N SER A 108 -26.43 24.52 6.88
CA SER A 108 -26.07 23.35 7.69
C SER A 108 -26.55 22.02 7.11
N ASP A 109 -27.60 22.01 6.27
CA ASP A 109 -28.10 20.78 5.64
C ASP A 109 -27.19 20.30 4.52
N LYS A 110 -26.34 21.16 3.97
CA LYS A 110 -25.35 20.80 2.95
C LYS A 110 -23.98 20.41 3.53
N LEU A 111 -23.74 20.64 4.82
CA LEU A 111 -22.46 20.30 5.44
C LEU A 111 -22.20 18.79 5.34
N THR A 112 -21.10 18.45 4.69
CA THR A 112 -20.57 17.09 4.63
C THR A 112 -19.39 16.94 5.60
N PRO A 113 -18.99 15.71 5.97
CA PRO A 113 -17.80 15.51 6.80
C PRO A 113 -16.54 16.18 6.22
N LYS A 114 -16.43 16.20 4.89
CA LYS A 114 -15.36 16.88 4.19
C LYS A 114 -15.41 18.40 4.36
N MET A 115 -16.57 19.02 4.17
CA MET A 115 -16.69 20.48 4.32
C MET A 115 -16.32 20.92 5.74
N LEU A 116 -16.71 20.14 6.75
CA LEU A 116 -16.31 20.37 8.14
C LEU A 116 -14.78 20.28 8.31
N ARG A 117 -14.14 19.28 7.69
CA ARG A 117 -12.69 19.13 7.65
C ARG A 117 -11.99 20.33 6.97
N ASP A 118 -12.43 20.70 5.77
CA ASP A 118 -11.86 21.84 5.02
C ASP A 118 -12.01 23.15 5.79
N MET A 119 -13.19 23.39 6.38
CA MET A 119 -13.46 24.58 7.20
C MET A 119 -12.50 24.63 8.40
N THR A 120 -12.26 23.50 9.04
CA THR A 120 -11.33 23.38 10.18
C THR A 120 -9.90 23.69 9.76
N ILE A 121 -9.43 23.09 8.66
CA ILE A 121 -8.09 23.32 8.10
C ILE A 121 -7.92 24.80 7.71
N ASN A 122 -8.92 25.39 7.05
CA ASN A 122 -8.85 26.78 6.63
C ASN A 122 -8.79 27.75 7.82
N LYS A 123 -9.48 27.44 8.93
CA LYS A 123 -9.34 28.22 10.16
C LYS A 123 -7.98 28.04 10.81
N LEU A 124 -7.45 26.81 10.84
CA LEU A 124 -6.10 26.53 11.32
C LEU A 124 -5.03 27.27 10.51
N LYS A 125 -5.13 27.28 9.16
CA LYS A 125 -4.22 28.03 8.28
C LYS A 125 -4.24 29.52 8.58
N LYS A 126 -5.43 30.12 8.76
CA LYS A 126 -5.56 31.53 9.13
C LYS A 126 -4.93 31.85 10.49
N TYR A 127 -5.07 30.94 11.46
CA TYR A 127 -4.39 31.04 12.75
C TYR A 127 -2.86 31.01 12.58
N LEU A 128 -2.34 29.99 11.89
CA LEU A 128 -0.90 29.82 11.65
C LEU A 128 -0.27 30.96 10.82
N ALA A 129 -1.05 31.67 10.00
CA ALA A 129 -0.56 32.84 9.26
C ALA A 129 -0.27 34.06 10.15
N THR A 130 -0.82 34.10 11.36
CA THR A 130 -0.74 35.25 12.28
C THR A 130 -0.12 34.91 13.63
N HIS A 131 0.07 33.63 13.92
CA HIS A 131 0.55 33.13 15.20
C HIS A 131 1.66 32.11 14.97
N GLN A 132 2.64 32.09 15.87
CA GLN A 132 3.60 30.99 15.92
C GLN A 132 2.90 29.73 16.41
N LYS A 133 3.20 28.59 15.78
CA LYS A 133 2.71 27.29 16.24
C LYS A 133 3.27 26.99 17.64
N PRO A 134 2.53 26.30 18.51
CA PRO A 134 3.09 25.72 19.73
C PRO A 134 4.30 24.81 19.45
N ASP A 135 5.29 24.79 20.36
CA ASP A 135 6.56 24.08 20.14
C ASP A 135 6.39 22.58 19.88
N LYS A 136 5.43 21.95 20.55
CA LYS A 136 5.14 20.51 20.42
C LYS A 136 4.42 20.15 19.13
N TRP A 137 3.92 21.12 18.38
CA TRP A 137 3.24 20.84 17.11
C TRP A 137 4.24 20.36 16.07
N PRO A 138 3.82 19.44 15.18
CA PRO A 138 4.63 19.06 14.02
C PRO A 138 4.86 20.27 13.11
N GLU A 139 5.77 20.13 12.14
CA GLU A 139 6.01 21.19 11.15
C GLU A 139 4.77 21.35 10.26
N THR A 140 4.17 22.54 10.28
CA THR A 140 2.92 22.85 9.57
C THR A 140 3.13 23.76 8.37
N ASN A 141 4.33 24.31 8.19
CA ASN A 141 4.62 25.23 7.11
C ASN A 141 4.84 24.48 5.79
N LEU A 142 4.35 25.08 4.71
CA LEU A 142 4.72 24.67 3.36
C LEU A 142 6.06 25.32 3.01
N ILE A 143 7.10 24.51 2.90
CA ILE A 143 8.47 24.94 2.67
C ILE A 143 8.69 25.06 1.16
N GLN A 144 9.37 26.10 0.70
CA GLN A 144 9.79 26.19 -0.71
C GLN A 144 11.20 25.62 -0.88
N ALA A 145 11.47 24.98 -2.00
CA ALA A 145 12.82 24.60 -2.41
C ALA A 145 12.98 24.80 -3.92
N MET A 146 14.06 25.45 -4.32
CA MET A 146 14.38 25.72 -5.73
C MET A 146 15.13 24.56 -6.38
N ASP A 147 15.94 23.85 -5.59
CA ASP A 147 16.71 22.69 -6.04
C ASP A 147 16.79 21.60 -4.96
N SER A 148 17.40 20.47 -5.32
CA SER A 148 17.57 19.31 -4.43
C SER A 148 18.47 19.65 -3.24
N ASP A 149 19.54 20.43 -3.42
CA ASP A 149 20.44 20.82 -2.33
C ASP A 149 19.70 21.63 -1.26
N GLU A 150 18.91 22.61 -1.67
CA GLU A 150 18.10 23.42 -0.77
C GLU A 150 17.09 22.56 -0.01
N LEU A 151 16.41 21.62 -0.68
CA LEU A 151 15.45 20.73 -0.04
C LEU A 151 16.09 19.91 1.08
N PHE A 152 17.16 19.18 0.78
CA PHE A 152 17.82 18.32 1.78
C PHE A 152 18.54 19.12 2.87
N SER A 153 18.98 20.36 2.58
CA SER A 153 19.57 21.24 3.60
C SER A 153 18.58 21.68 4.68
N LYS A 154 17.28 21.73 4.34
CA LYS A 154 16.20 22.11 5.27
C LYS A 154 15.70 20.94 6.12
N LEU A 155 16.17 19.73 5.86
CA LEU A 155 15.86 18.55 6.66
C LEU A 155 16.88 18.37 7.80
N PRO A 156 16.46 17.84 8.96
CA PRO A 156 17.38 17.59 10.07
C PRO A 156 18.37 16.50 9.69
N LYS A 157 19.67 16.79 9.81
CA LYS A 157 20.76 15.85 9.46
C LYS A 157 20.88 14.67 10.41
N GLN A 158 20.39 14.81 11.64
CA GLN A 158 20.38 13.76 12.66
C GLN A 158 19.02 13.78 13.36
N THR A 159 18.37 12.62 13.39
CA THR A 159 17.07 12.43 14.05
C THR A 159 16.86 10.94 14.29
N GLU A 160 16.28 10.59 15.42
CA GLU A 160 15.80 9.23 15.69
C GLU A 160 14.41 8.99 15.07
N LYS A 161 13.71 10.06 14.68
CA LYS A 161 12.41 10.00 14.01
C LYS A 161 12.58 9.66 12.54
N THR A 162 11.63 8.91 11.99
CA THR A 162 11.54 8.72 10.55
C THR A 162 11.15 10.02 9.87
N LEU A 163 11.95 10.42 8.89
CA LEU A 163 11.73 11.61 8.09
C LEU A 163 10.81 11.31 6.93
N LEU A 164 9.73 12.07 6.86
CA LEU A 164 8.70 11.98 5.86
C LEU A 164 8.63 13.31 5.12
N VAL A 165 8.71 13.26 3.79
CA VAL A 165 8.69 14.44 2.93
C VAL A 165 7.49 14.35 1.99
N VAL A 166 6.66 15.38 1.99
CA VAL A 166 5.57 15.56 1.02
C VAL A 166 6.06 16.54 -0.02
N LEU A 167 6.21 16.12 -1.28
CA LEU A 167 6.45 17.02 -2.40
C LEU A 167 5.13 17.35 -3.08
N GLU A 168 4.86 18.64 -3.26
CA GLU A 168 3.60 19.13 -3.78
C GLU A 168 3.85 20.22 -4.84
N LYS A 169 3.25 20.08 -6.02
CA LYS A 169 3.42 21.08 -7.10
C LYS A 169 2.57 22.34 -6.88
N LEU A 170 1.28 22.16 -6.55
CA LEU A 170 0.28 23.22 -6.36
C LEU A 170 -0.79 22.87 -5.31
N THR A 171 -0.61 21.76 -4.59
CA THR A 171 -1.58 21.26 -3.61
C THR A 171 -1.21 21.72 -2.20
N ILE A 172 -2.15 21.61 -1.25
CA ILE A 172 -1.94 21.92 0.18
C ILE A 172 -2.34 20.73 1.05
N ILE A 173 -2.00 19.53 0.60
CA ILE A 173 -2.32 18.26 1.26
C ILE A 173 -1.28 17.97 2.35
N GLY A 174 -0.09 18.54 2.27
CA GLY A 174 0.96 18.41 3.27
C GLY A 174 0.49 18.71 4.69
N LEU A 175 -0.23 19.83 4.90
CA LEU A 175 -0.79 20.16 6.22
C LEU A 175 -1.81 19.11 6.69
N GLU A 176 -2.66 18.61 5.79
CA GLU A 176 -3.63 17.56 6.15
C GLU A 176 -2.94 16.30 6.62
N LEU A 177 -1.91 15.87 5.90
CA LEU A 177 -1.12 14.68 6.26
C LEU A 177 -0.37 14.87 7.56
N THR A 178 0.25 16.05 7.75
CA THR A 178 0.87 16.42 9.02
C THR A 178 -0.10 16.27 10.17
N LEU A 179 -1.35 16.73 10.01
CA LEU A 179 -2.38 16.60 11.05
C LEU A 179 -2.81 15.13 11.26
N ASP A 180 -3.03 14.37 10.18
CA ASP A 180 -3.42 12.96 10.27
C ASP A 180 -2.34 12.10 10.96
N LEU A 181 -1.07 12.51 10.88
CA LEU A 181 0.08 11.86 11.51
C LEU A 181 0.48 12.47 12.85
N SER A 182 -0.20 13.53 13.30
CA SER A 182 0.24 14.33 14.44
C SER A 182 0.21 13.58 15.78
N GLU A 183 -0.61 12.53 15.93
CA GLU A 183 -0.58 11.62 17.08
C GLU A 183 0.68 10.75 17.15
N HIS A 184 1.46 10.69 16.06
CA HIS A 184 2.70 9.92 15.94
C HIS A 184 3.93 10.83 15.80
N ALA A 185 3.82 12.10 16.19
CA ALA A 185 4.89 13.09 16.11
C ALA A 185 6.10 12.74 17.02
N ASP A 186 5.96 11.78 17.93
CA ASP A 186 7.06 11.18 18.70
C ASP A 186 7.98 10.33 17.82
N LYS A 187 7.42 9.66 16.79
CA LYS A 187 8.13 8.72 15.90
C LYS A 187 8.43 9.29 14.51
N LEU A 188 7.61 10.23 14.07
CA LEU A 188 7.61 10.76 12.70
C LEU A 188 7.91 12.26 12.71
N ALA A 189 8.65 12.73 11.71
CA ALA A 189 8.74 14.14 11.37
C ALA A 189 8.36 14.34 9.90
N VAL A 190 7.28 15.09 9.68
CA VAL A 190 6.70 15.33 8.35
C VAL A 190 7.07 16.73 7.91
N PHE A 191 7.64 16.86 6.71
CA PHE A 191 7.98 18.13 6.08
C PHE A 191 7.28 18.23 4.73
N SER A 192 6.59 19.34 4.49
CA SER A 192 5.88 19.56 3.22
C SER A 192 6.62 20.59 2.39
N PHE A 193 6.95 20.24 1.16
CA PHE A 193 7.66 21.09 0.22
C PHE A 193 6.79 21.41 -0.99
N GLN A 194 6.65 22.70 -1.28
CA GLN A 194 6.20 23.16 -2.59
C GLN A 194 7.40 23.20 -3.53
N VAL A 195 7.34 22.43 -4.62
CA VAL A 195 8.43 22.29 -5.59
C VAL A 195 7.97 22.64 -7.00
N SER A 196 8.89 23.17 -7.82
CA SER A 196 8.64 23.41 -9.23
C SER A 196 8.46 22.08 -9.99
N PRO A 197 7.69 22.03 -11.09
CA PRO A 197 7.61 20.83 -11.91
C PRO A 197 8.98 20.36 -12.42
N GLN A 198 9.92 21.28 -12.66
CA GLN A 198 11.29 20.97 -13.02
C GLN A 198 11.99 20.19 -11.90
N LEU A 199 12.02 20.74 -10.68
CA LEU A 199 12.64 20.07 -9.53
C LEU A 199 11.96 18.72 -9.22
N LEU A 200 10.63 18.65 -9.38
CA LEU A 200 9.92 17.39 -9.17
C LEU A 200 10.40 16.32 -10.16
N SER A 201 10.51 16.66 -11.44
CA SER A 201 11.02 15.74 -12.47
C SER A 201 12.49 15.37 -12.30
N GLU A 202 13.27 16.23 -11.64
CA GLU A 202 14.66 15.95 -11.28
C GLU A 202 14.75 14.96 -10.13
N LEU A 203 13.88 15.09 -9.12
CA LEU A 203 13.87 14.25 -7.93
C LEU A 203 13.26 12.88 -8.18
N VAL A 204 12.11 12.80 -8.86
CA VAL A 204 11.32 11.56 -8.96
C VAL A 204 10.99 11.21 -10.41
N SER A 205 10.97 9.91 -10.70
CA SER A 205 10.51 9.40 -11.99
C SER A 205 8.98 9.26 -12.01
N GLY A 206 8.33 10.05 -12.87
CA GLY A 206 6.89 9.95 -13.11
C GLY A 206 6.20 11.31 -13.27
N ASP A 207 4.93 11.26 -13.68
CA ASP A 207 4.10 12.44 -13.98
C ASP A 207 3.04 12.73 -12.91
N ASP A 208 3.22 12.20 -11.70
CA ASP A 208 2.38 12.49 -10.54
C ASP A 208 2.64 13.92 -10.04
N ASP A 209 1.66 14.55 -9.37
CA ASP A 209 1.82 15.93 -8.86
C ASP A 209 2.10 15.98 -7.35
N VAL A 210 1.85 14.86 -6.65
CA VAL A 210 2.08 14.72 -5.21
C VAL A 210 2.89 13.46 -4.97
N TYR A 211 4.00 13.60 -4.24
CA TYR A 211 4.83 12.50 -3.81
C TYR A 211 5.01 12.53 -2.31
N PHE A 212 4.96 11.35 -1.73
CA PHE A 212 5.19 11.13 -0.33
C PHE A 212 6.41 10.21 -0.19
N LEU A 213 7.42 10.70 0.51
CA LEU A 213 8.75 10.13 0.53
C LEU A 213 9.17 9.83 1.96
N ARG A 214 9.90 8.74 2.15
CA ARG A 214 10.69 8.48 3.37
C ARG A 214 12.14 8.78 3.08
N VAL A 215 12.72 9.73 3.80
CA VAL A 215 14.15 10.04 3.63
C VAL A 215 14.96 9.01 4.41
N THR A 216 15.81 8.27 3.70
CA THR A 216 16.59 7.15 4.24
C THR A 216 18.03 7.56 4.56
N ASP A 217 18.58 8.53 3.81
CA ASP A 217 19.88 9.13 4.08
C ASP A 217 19.88 10.59 3.61
N VAL A 218 19.80 11.53 4.55
CA VAL A 218 19.76 12.97 4.25
C VAL A 218 21.04 13.44 3.57
N GLN A 219 22.21 12.90 3.96
CA GLN A 219 23.50 13.35 3.41
C GLN A 219 23.70 12.89 1.97
N LYS A 220 23.25 11.67 1.67
CA LYS A 220 23.30 11.13 0.31
C LYS A 220 22.08 11.51 -0.54
N LYS A 221 21.15 12.30 0.02
CA LYS A 221 19.90 12.70 -0.63
C LYS A 221 19.06 11.50 -1.08
N TYR A 222 19.10 10.42 -0.31
CA TYR A 222 18.36 9.20 -0.61
C TYR A 222 17.02 9.18 0.10
N PHE A 223 16.02 8.74 -0.64
CA PHE A 223 14.66 8.58 -0.18
C PHE A 223 14.00 7.41 -0.88
N GLU A 224 12.92 6.95 -0.28
CA GLU A 224 12.02 5.96 -0.85
C GLU A 224 10.68 6.64 -1.13
N ILE A 225 10.13 6.45 -2.33
CA ILE A 225 8.77 6.86 -2.62
C ILE A 225 7.82 5.90 -1.89
N LEU A 226 7.08 6.43 -0.92
CA LEU A 226 6.07 5.72 -0.13
C LEU A 226 4.67 5.79 -0.75
N LYS A 227 4.36 6.88 -1.45
CA LYS A 227 3.16 6.99 -2.29
C LYS A 227 3.32 8.12 -3.28
N SER A 228 2.64 8.05 -4.41
CA SER A 228 2.43 9.20 -5.26
C SER A 228 1.11 9.07 -6.01
N PHE A 229 0.59 10.20 -6.45
CA PHE A 229 -0.59 10.23 -7.30
C PHE A 229 -0.64 11.52 -8.08
N LYS A 230 -1.29 11.44 -9.23
CA LYS A 230 -1.74 12.58 -10.01
C LYS A 230 -3.18 12.89 -9.61
N PRO A 231 -3.45 14.03 -8.95
CA PRO A 231 -4.80 14.53 -8.82
C PRO A 231 -5.46 14.55 -10.20
N GLY A 232 -6.62 13.92 -10.33
CA GLY A 232 -7.41 14.08 -11.55
C GLY A 232 -7.81 15.53 -11.78
N SER A 233 -8.40 15.82 -12.94
CA SER A 233 -8.96 17.15 -13.22
C SER A 233 -10.17 17.48 -12.34
N THR A 234 -10.75 16.46 -11.68
CA THR A 234 -11.89 16.64 -10.79
C THR A 234 -11.47 16.68 -9.33
N PHE A 235 -12.11 17.58 -8.58
CA PHE A 235 -11.93 17.67 -7.14
C PHE A 235 -12.29 16.35 -6.42
N ALA A 236 -13.23 15.56 -6.96
CA ALA A 236 -13.64 14.26 -6.41
C ALA A 236 -12.50 13.22 -6.40
N GLU A 237 -11.72 13.15 -7.47
CA GLU A 237 -10.60 12.20 -7.58
C GLU A 237 -9.44 12.58 -6.66
N LEU A 238 -9.13 13.87 -6.56
CA LEU A 238 -8.16 14.40 -5.59
C LEU A 238 -8.51 13.97 -4.15
N ILE A 239 -9.80 14.00 -3.81
CA ILE A 239 -10.29 13.62 -2.47
C ILE A 239 -10.12 12.12 -2.22
N ALA A 240 -10.54 11.28 -3.16
CA ALA A 240 -10.43 9.83 -3.01
C ALA A 240 -8.96 9.38 -2.86
N GLN A 241 -8.07 10.00 -3.64
CA GLN A 241 -6.63 9.74 -3.57
C GLN A 241 -6.02 10.26 -2.27
N SER A 242 -6.45 11.44 -1.79
CA SER A 242 -6.07 11.96 -0.48
C SER A 242 -6.49 11.01 0.65
N GLU A 243 -7.72 10.49 0.63
CA GLU A 243 -8.19 9.54 1.67
C GLU A 243 -7.40 8.23 1.66
N ALA A 244 -7.10 7.69 0.47
CA ALA A 244 -6.23 6.51 0.33
C ALA A 244 -4.83 6.78 0.90
N MET A 245 -4.28 7.96 0.64
CA MET A 245 -2.99 8.39 1.20
C MET A 245 -3.05 8.55 2.73
N ARG A 246 -4.14 9.07 3.30
CA ARG A 246 -4.28 9.17 4.77
C ARG A 246 -4.32 7.81 5.45
N LYS A 247 -5.04 6.85 4.86
CA LYS A 247 -5.09 5.46 5.33
C LYS A 247 -3.71 4.81 5.26
N CYS A 248 -2.98 5.06 4.17
CA CYS A 248 -1.59 4.66 4.01
C CYS A 248 -0.71 5.19 5.13
N MET A 249 -0.77 6.50 5.36
CA MET A 249 0.05 7.16 6.36
C MET A 249 -0.24 6.73 7.79
N THR A 250 -1.52 6.57 8.11
CA THR A 250 -1.92 6.03 9.40
C THR A 250 -1.45 4.59 9.56
N SER A 251 -1.53 3.76 8.51
CA SER A 251 -0.99 2.39 8.54
C SER A 251 0.52 2.37 8.77
N ILE A 252 1.27 3.23 8.08
CA ILE A 252 2.73 3.40 8.26
C ILE A 252 3.05 3.77 9.72
N ALA A 253 2.30 4.69 10.31
CA ALA A 253 2.55 5.18 11.66
C ALA A 253 2.16 4.16 12.76
N VAL A 254 1.09 3.39 12.53
CA VAL A 254 0.54 2.42 13.50
C VAL A 254 1.26 1.07 13.45
N ASN A 255 1.69 0.59 12.28
CA ASN A 255 2.16 -0.79 12.10
C ASN A 255 3.68 -0.99 12.24
N ASN A 256 4.38 -0.21 13.06
CA ASN A 256 5.83 -0.40 13.26
C ASN A 256 6.65 -0.43 11.95
N TYR A 257 6.21 0.26 10.90
CA TYR A 257 7.01 0.53 9.68
C TYR A 257 8.36 1.18 10.03
N VAL A 258 8.39 1.82 11.20
CA VAL A 258 9.50 2.59 11.78
C VAL A 258 10.22 1.84 12.91
N HIS A 259 9.68 0.74 13.46
CA HIS A 259 10.34 0.05 14.58
C HIS A 259 10.36 -1.48 14.50
N GLN A 260 11.60 -1.94 14.31
CA GLN A 260 12.25 -3.14 14.81
C GLN A 260 12.25 -4.40 13.93
N ASN A 261 13.51 -4.76 13.65
CA ASN A 261 14.03 -5.78 12.77
C ASN A 261 13.68 -5.51 11.32
N GLU A 262 14.63 -4.91 10.58
CA GLU A 262 14.85 -5.30 9.20
C GLU A 262 14.73 -6.83 9.18
N LYS A 263 13.57 -7.33 8.76
CA LYS A 263 13.39 -8.76 8.57
C LYS A 263 14.40 -9.03 7.48
N LYS A 264 15.57 -9.56 7.86
CA LYS A 264 16.68 -9.80 6.93
C LYS A 264 16.06 -10.42 5.72
N ASP A 265 16.21 -9.73 4.59
CA ASP A 265 15.49 -10.10 3.38
C ASP A 265 15.79 -11.57 3.12
N GLN A 266 14.78 -12.40 3.28
CA GLN A 266 15.00 -13.84 3.19
C GLN A 266 15.42 -14.13 1.75
N PRO A 267 16.34 -15.06 1.51
CA PRO A 267 16.63 -15.47 0.16
C PRO A 267 15.40 -16.13 -0.46
N LEU A 268 15.27 -16.06 -1.79
CA LEU A 268 14.28 -16.87 -2.49
C LEU A 268 14.62 -18.35 -2.28
N THR A 269 13.62 -19.15 -1.90
CA THR A 269 13.82 -20.58 -1.64
C THR A 269 13.04 -21.44 -2.63
N MET A 270 13.53 -22.66 -2.87
CA MET A 270 12.79 -23.64 -3.67
C MET A 270 11.43 -23.97 -3.03
N VAL A 271 11.31 -23.91 -1.70
CA VAL A 271 10.02 -24.09 -0.99
C VAL A 271 8.95 -23.13 -1.54
N ASP A 272 9.27 -21.84 -1.64
CA ASP A 272 8.33 -20.83 -2.12
C ASP A 272 7.92 -21.10 -3.58
N LEU A 273 8.88 -21.50 -4.42
CA LEU A 273 8.64 -21.80 -5.83
C LEU A 273 7.80 -23.08 -6.06
N TYR A 274 8.10 -24.16 -5.34
CA TYR A 274 7.29 -25.39 -5.37
C TYR A 274 5.88 -25.14 -4.87
N ASN A 275 5.71 -24.33 -3.81
CA ASN A 275 4.39 -23.91 -3.34
C ASN A 275 3.64 -23.11 -4.40
N GLY A 276 4.33 -22.23 -5.14
CA GLY A 276 3.77 -21.50 -6.28
C GLY A 276 3.20 -22.45 -7.33
N ILE A 277 3.99 -23.41 -7.82
CA ILE A 277 3.54 -24.42 -8.80
C ILE A 277 2.37 -25.24 -8.23
N ARG A 278 2.50 -25.71 -6.98
CA ARG A 278 1.48 -26.53 -6.34
C ARG A 278 0.17 -25.78 -6.22
N HIS A 279 0.16 -24.54 -5.74
CA HIS A 279 -1.07 -23.77 -5.62
C HIS A 279 -1.66 -23.39 -6.99
N SER A 280 -0.82 -23.11 -7.99
CA SER A 280 -1.28 -22.94 -9.38
C SER A 280 -2.05 -24.15 -9.89
N LEU A 281 -1.48 -25.35 -9.75
CA LEU A 281 -2.03 -26.58 -10.36
C LEU A 281 -3.07 -27.28 -9.47
N TYR A 282 -2.86 -27.36 -8.16
CA TYR A 282 -3.72 -28.12 -7.24
C TYR A 282 -4.84 -27.28 -6.62
N HIS A 283 -4.74 -25.95 -6.64
CA HIS A 283 -5.78 -25.09 -6.07
C HIS A 283 -6.50 -24.29 -7.16
N ASN A 284 -5.78 -23.44 -7.92
CA ASN A 284 -6.45 -22.55 -8.88
C ASN A 284 -7.17 -23.29 -10.01
N VAL A 285 -6.57 -24.35 -10.54
CA VAL A 285 -7.25 -25.20 -11.55
C VAL A 285 -8.44 -25.94 -10.91
N ALA A 286 -8.28 -26.45 -9.69
CA ALA A 286 -9.33 -27.14 -8.94
C ALA A 286 -10.54 -26.27 -8.55
N LEU A 287 -10.45 -24.94 -8.68
CA LEU A 287 -11.61 -24.05 -8.52
C LEU A 287 -12.62 -24.17 -9.67
N ARG A 288 -12.30 -24.91 -10.73
CA ARG A 288 -13.19 -25.19 -11.86
C ARG A 288 -14.08 -26.39 -11.57
N LYS A 289 -15.27 -26.39 -12.19
CA LYS A 289 -16.11 -27.60 -12.29
C LYS A 289 -15.72 -28.45 -13.49
N VAL A 290 -15.35 -27.79 -14.58
CA VAL A 290 -14.98 -28.37 -15.86
C VAL A 290 -13.84 -27.52 -16.42
N ILE A 291 -12.83 -28.17 -17.00
CA ILE A 291 -11.71 -27.53 -17.72
C ILE A 291 -12.05 -27.53 -19.20
N THR A 292 -12.20 -26.36 -19.80
CA THR A 292 -12.58 -26.24 -21.21
C THR A 292 -11.41 -26.49 -22.17
N GLN A 293 -11.69 -26.72 -23.45
CA GLN A 293 -10.65 -26.86 -24.47
C GLN A 293 -9.69 -25.65 -24.57
N ASP A 294 -10.20 -24.43 -24.45
CA ASP A 294 -9.38 -23.22 -24.41
C ASP A 294 -8.48 -23.20 -23.16
N GLU A 295 -9.02 -23.62 -22.02
CA GLU A 295 -8.29 -23.73 -20.75
C GLU A 295 -7.20 -24.79 -20.79
N ILE A 296 -7.42 -25.91 -21.50
CA ILE A 296 -6.41 -26.95 -21.75
C ILE A 296 -5.22 -26.36 -22.52
N ALA A 297 -5.48 -25.54 -23.55
CA ALA A 297 -4.39 -24.89 -24.31
C ALA A 297 -3.53 -23.98 -23.42
N VAL A 298 -4.14 -23.25 -22.48
CA VAL A 298 -3.43 -22.43 -21.50
C VAL A 298 -2.59 -23.30 -20.55
N LEU A 299 -3.15 -24.39 -20.02
CA LEU A 299 -2.46 -25.30 -19.11
C LEU A 299 -1.31 -26.07 -19.79
N LEU A 300 -1.44 -26.38 -21.07
CA LEU A 300 -0.37 -26.96 -21.88
C LEU A 300 0.83 -26.02 -21.97
N ASN A 301 0.60 -24.77 -22.35
CA ASN A 301 1.68 -23.80 -22.43
C ASN A 301 2.30 -23.54 -21.06
N TYR A 302 1.48 -23.46 -20.00
CA TYR A 302 1.97 -23.26 -18.63
C TYR A 302 2.84 -24.42 -18.14
N THR A 303 2.40 -25.66 -18.33
CA THR A 303 3.18 -26.85 -17.92
C THR A 303 4.42 -27.06 -18.77
N ASP A 304 4.40 -26.72 -20.06
CA ASP A 304 5.55 -26.80 -20.94
C ASP A 304 6.68 -25.84 -20.53
N ILE A 305 6.37 -24.56 -20.25
CA ILE A 305 7.40 -23.62 -19.78
C ILE A 305 7.97 -24.02 -18.41
N LEU A 306 7.17 -24.66 -17.54
CA LEU A 306 7.66 -25.21 -16.29
C LEU A 306 8.67 -26.34 -16.56
N VAL A 307 8.33 -27.30 -17.44
CA VAL A 307 9.25 -28.42 -17.78
C VAL A 307 10.57 -27.90 -18.36
N ARG A 308 10.53 -26.85 -19.19
CA ARG A 308 11.72 -26.34 -19.91
C ARG A 308 12.58 -25.37 -19.11
N TYR A 309 11.97 -24.50 -18.32
CA TYR A 309 12.69 -23.39 -17.66
C TYR A 309 12.73 -23.47 -16.14
N PHE A 310 11.85 -24.25 -15.48
CA PHE A 310 11.86 -24.33 -14.04
C PHE A 310 13.09 -25.10 -13.51
N PRO A 311 13.84 -24.56 -12.54
CA PRO A 311 15.04 -25.19 -12.01
C PRO A 311 14.69 -26.28 -10.98
N PHE A 312 14.14 -27.41 -11.42
CA PHE A 312 13.79 -28.51 -10.53
C PHE A 312 15.00 -29.01 -9.73
N GLU A 313 14.83 -29.14 -8.41
CA GLU A 313 15.84 -29.76 -7.53
C GLU A 313 16.08 -31.23 -7.84
N GLU A 314 15.03 -31.95 -8.22
CA GLU A 314 15.07 -33.37 -8.53
C GLU A 314 14.39 -33.66 -9.86
N GLU A 315 15.02 -34.51 -10.67
CA GLU A 315 14.51 -34.89 -11.98
C GLU A 315 13.11 -35.54 -11.90
N LYS A 316 12.83 -36.28 -10.82
CA LYS A 316 11.50 -36.87 -10.59
C LYS A 316 10.39 -35.81 -10.54
N HIS A 317 10.67 -34.61 -10.04
CA HIS A 317 9.67 -33.53 -9.99
C HIS A 317 9.40 -32.97 -11.38
N ARG A 318 10.44 -32.82 -12.22
CA ARG A 318 10.30 -32.45 -13.63
C ARG A 318 9.45 -33.47 -14.39
N ILE A 319 9.73 -34.76 -14.21
CA ILE A 319 8.96 -35.85 -14.81
C ILE A 319 7.48 -35.78 -14.39
N ASN A 320 7.19 -35.49 -13.12
CA ASN A 320 5.81 -35.38 -12.65
C ASN A 320 5.06 -34.18 -13.27
N ILE A 321 5.71 -33.02 -13.45
CA ILE A 321 5.09 -31.91 -14.21
C ILE A 321 4.93 -32.27 -15.69
N LYS A 322 5.90 -33.00 -16.27
CA LYS A 322 5.79 -33.50 -17.65
C LYS A 322 4.62 -34.47 -17.82
N LYS A 323 4.32 -35.32 -16.84
CA LYS A 323 3.12 -36.18 -16.86
C LYS A 323 1.84 -35.36 -16.97
N ILE A 324 1.73 -34.25 -16.23
CA ILE A 324 0.59 -33.34 -16.33
C ILE A 324 0.50 -32.74 -17.75
N TYR A 325 1.63 -32.27 -18.30
CA TYR A 325 1.71 -31.78 -19.68
C TYR A 325 1.25 -32.84 -20.69
N ASP A 326 1.81 -34.06 -20.61
CA ASP A 326 1.49 -35.16 -21.53
C ASP A 326 0.01 -35.55 -21.43
N TRP A 327 -0.57 -35.53 -20.22
CA TRP A 327 -1.98 -35.79 -19.99
C TRP A 327 -2.87 -34.75 -20.66
N PHE A 328 -2.62 -33.45 -20.44
CA PHE A 328 -3.36 -32.39 -21.13
C PHE A 328 -3.21 -32.48 -22.64
N LYS A 329 -2.02 -32.85 -23.14
CA LYS A 329 -1.75 -32.98 -24.57
C LYS A 329 -2.60 -34.06 -25.20
N GLN A 330 -2.74 -35.20 -24.52
CA GLN A 330 -3.63 -36.27 -24.95
C GLN A 330 -5.09 -35.79 -24.97
N ARG A 331 -5.56 -35.10 -23.91
CA ARG A 331 -6.95 -34.65 -23.83
C ARG A 331 -7.29 -33.55 -24.83
N GLN A 332 -6.36 -32.67 -25.17
CA GLN A 332 -6.56 -31.64 -26.19
C GLN A 332 -6.96 -32.28 -27.54
N THR A 333 -6.37 -33.42 -27.92
CA THR A 333 -6.72 -34.11 -29.17
C THR A 333 -8.14 -34.67 -29.21
N THR A 334 -8.79 -34.83 -28.06
CA THR A 334 -10.16 -35.35 -27.99
C THR A 334 -11.20 -34.28 -28.31
N GLY A 335 -10.85 -33.00 -28.20
CA GLY A 335 -11.77 -31.87 -28.39
C GLY A 335 -12.89 -31.76 -27.36
N LYS A 336 -12.81 -32.52 -26.24
CA LYS A 336 -13.84 -32.55 -25.19
C LYS A 336 -13.38 -31.84 -23.92
N ASP A 337 -14.29 -31.10 -23.31
CA ASP A 337 -14.05 -30.53 -21.99
C ASP A 337 -13.87 -31.63 -20.94
N ILE A 338 -13.09 -31.35 -19.89
CA ILE A 338 -12.70 -32.34 -18.87
C ILE A 338 -13.37 -32.02 -17.54
N PRO A 339 -14.16 -32.93 -16.94
CA PRO A 339 -14.60 -32.80 -15.55
C PRO A 339 -13.41 -32.67 -14.60
N ILE A 340 -13.51 -31.79 -13.60
CA ILE A 340 -12.38 -31.52 -12.70
C ILE A 340 -11.95 -32.77 -11.91
N GLU A 341 -12.87 -33.69 -11.65
CA GLU A 341 -12.63 -34.93 -10.93
C GLU A 341 -11.63 -35.86 -11.65
N GLU A 342 -11.59 -35.81 -12.99
CA GLU A 342 -10.59 -36.55 -13.77
C GLU A 342 -9.18 -35.98 -13.55
N TYR A 343 -9.06 -34.66 -13.46
CA TYR A 343 -7.80 -33.99 -13.18
C TYR A 343 -7.35 -34.22 -11.73
N ASP A 344 -8.28 -34.17 -10.77
CA ASP A 344 -7.98 -34.48 -9.36
C ASP A 344 -7.49 -35.93 -9.19
N THR A 345 -8.07 -36.86 -9.95
CA THR A 345 -7.65 -38.27 -9.97
C THR A 345 -6.21 -38.40 -10.47
N LEU A 346 -5.86 -37.75 -11.59
CA LEU A 346 -4.47 -37.70 -12.08
C LEU A 346 -3.51 -37.17 -11.01
N LEU A 347 -3.85 -36.03 -10.39
CA LEU A 347 -3.01 -35.40 -9.38
C LEU A 347 -2.81 -36.27 -8.13
N ARG A 348 -3.81 -37.05 -7.74
CA ARG A 348 -3.77 -37.93 -6.57
C ARG A 348 -3.03 -39.25 -6.85
N GLU A 349 -3.22 -39.84 -8.02
CA GLU A 349 -2.84 -41.24 -8.27
C GLU A 349 -1.55 -41.37 -9.09
N GLU A 350 -1.26 -40.43 -9.98
CA GLU A 350 -0.17 -40.57 -10.95
C GLU A 350 0.97 -39.54 -10.76
N VAL A 351 0.67 -38.41 -10.12
CA VAL A 351 1.59 -37.28 -9.96
C VAL A 351 2.10 -37.19 -8.52
N GLN A 352 3.39 -37.43 -8.34
CA GLN A 352 4.06 -37.30 -7.05
C GLN A 352 4.85 -35.98 -6.99
N PHE A 353 4.14 -34.88 -6.75
CA PHE A 353 4.76 -33.56 -6.57
C PHE A 353 4.88 -33.21 -5.08
N PRO A 354 5.96 -32.51 -4.64
CA PRO A 354 6.15 -32.19 -3.23
C PRO A 354 4.93 -31.54 -2.57
N PRO A 355 4.62 -31.89 -1.30
CA PRO A 355 3.54 -31.26 -0.56
C PRO A 355 3.83 -29.78 -0.30
N ALA A 356 2.78 -29.00 -0.06
CA ALA A 356 2.94 -27.61 0.34
C ALA A 356 3.67 -27.54 1.68
N ARG A 357 4.70 -26.70 1.75
CA ARG A 357 5.45 -26.42 2.99
C ARG A 357 5.18 -24.99 3.45
N PRO A 358 5.44 -24.62 4.72
CA PRO A 358 5.37 -23.22 5.13
C PRO A 358 6.26 -22.34 4.24
N TYR A 359 5.72 -21.23 3.75
CA TYR A 359 6.50 -20.26 2.99
C TYR A 359 7.70 -19.75 3.81
N ILE A 360 8.78 -19.36 3.13
CA ILE A 360 9.97 -18.78 3.77
C ILE A 360 10.15 -17.34 3.29
N LYS A 361 10.48 -17.15 2.01
CA LYS A 361 10.53 -15.80 1.40
C LYS A 361 9.16 -15.16 1.42
N CYS A 362 8.12 -15.94 1.11
CA CYS A 362 6.77 -15.45 0.90
C CYS A 362 5.87 -15.54 2.13
N LEU A 363 6.44 -15.81 3.31
CA LEU A 363 5.72 -15.84 4.56
C LEU A 363 5.24 -14.43 4.93
N GLY A 364 3.93 -14.28 5.12
CA GLY A 364 3.33 -13.07 5.66
C GLY A 364 3.40 -12.99 7.18
N SER A 365 3.28 -11.79 7.74
CA SER A 365 3.11 -11.55 9.18
C SER A 365 1.82 -12.16 9.73
N LYS A 366 0.81 -12.33 8.85
CA LYS A 366 -0.47 -13.00 9.12
C LYS A 366 -0.83 -13.95 7.97
N PRO A 367 -1.71 -14.94 8.22
CA PRO A 367 -2.13 -15.92 7.19
C PRO A 367 -2.63 -15.32 5.88
N ASP A 368 -3.34 -14.20 5.94
CA ASP A 368 -3.97 -13.57 4.76
C ASP A 368 -2.99 -12.71 3.92
N PHE A 369 -1.75 -12.54 4.40
CA PHE A 369 -0.74 -11.74 3.72
C PHE A 369 0.23 -12.58 2.89
N ARG A 370 0.65 -12.02 1.75
CA ARG A 370 1.70 -12.56 0.87
C ARG A 370 1.36 -13.95 0.30
N GLY A 371 2.00 -14.99 0.81
CA GLY A 371 1.76 -16.39 0.44
C GLY A 371 1.86 -16.64 -1.06
N TYR A 372 0.81 -17.23 -1.62
CA TYR A 372 0.76 -17.66 -3.02
C TYR A 372 1.04 -16.52 -4.01
N SER A 373 0.49 -15.32 -3.77
CA SER A 373 0.70 -14.19 -4.67
C SER A 373 2.19 -13.82 -4.80
N CYS A 374 2.93 -13.84 -3.69
CA CYS A 374 4.38 -13.64 -3.67
C CYS A 374 5.11 -14.77 -4.41
N ALA A 375 4.74 -16.03 -4.13
CA ALA A 375 5.37 -17.20 -4.74
C ALA A 375 5.17 -17.23 -6.27
N LEU A 376 3.99 -16.84 -6.74
CA LEU A 376 3.68 -16.77 -8.17
C LEU A 376 4.53 -15.71 -8.89
N TRP A 377 4.70 -14.52 -8.28
CA TRP A 377 5.64 -13.51 -8.80
C TRP A 377 7.06 -14.06 -8.87
N SER A 378 7.56 -14.65 -7.79
CA SER A 378 8.91 -15.22 -7.75
C SER A 378 9.11 -16.34 -8.77
N LEU A 379 8.09 -17.17 -9.00
CA LEU A 379 8.09 -18.22 -10.02
C LEU A 379 8.30 -17.62 -11.41
N PHE A 380 7.47 -16.65 -11.82
CA PHE A 380 7.61 -16.09 -13.16
C PHE A 380 8.88 -15.28 -13.36
N HIS A 381 9.39 -14.58 -12.33
CA HIS A 381 10.72 -13.95 -12.39
C HIS A 381 11.85 -14.97 -12.57
N SER A 382 11.73 -16.15 -11.94
CA SER A 382 12.70 -17.24 -12.14
C SER A 382 12.63 -17.81 -13.55
N LEU A 383 11.43 -17.96 -14.11
CA LEU A 383 11.21 -18.46 -15.47
C LEU A 383 11.72 -17.48 -16.54
N THR A 384 11.51 -16.16 -16.37
CA THR A 384 12.04 -15.17 -17.33
C THR A 384 13.57 -15.11 -17.31
N VAL A 385 14.22 -15.27 -16.15
CA VAL A 385 15.68 -15.34 -16.07
C VAL A 385 16.23 -16.62 -16.73
N ALA A 386 15.53 -17.75 -16.58
CA ALA A 386 15.89 -18.99 -17.25
C ALA A 386 15.73 -18.87 -18.79
N GLU A 387 14.62 -18.27 -19.25
CA GLU A 387 14.38 -17.97 -20.66
C GLU A 387 15.46 -17.02 -21.22
N TYR A 388 15.80 -15.94 -20.52
CA TYR A 388 16.88 -15.02 -20.91
C TYR A 388 18.19 -15.75 -21.18
N ARG A 389 18.60 -16.65 -20.27
CA ARG A 389 19.83 -17.43 -20.42
C ARG A 389 19.79 -18.39 -21.62
N ASP A 390 18.61 -18.90 -21.97
CA ASP A 390 18.41 -19.72 -23.16
C ASP A 390 18.45 -18.87 -24.45
N LEU A 391 17.77 -17.72 -24.47
CA LEU A 391 17.75 -16.79 -25.61
C LEU A 391 19.15 -16.24 -25.94
N VAL A 392 19.97 -15.95 -24.93
CA VAL A 392 21.37 -15.53 -25.13
C VAL A 392 22.20 -16.63 -25.78
N LYS A 393 21.96 -17.90 -25.44
CA LYS A 393 22.67 -19.05 -26.02
C LYS A 393 22.13 -19.45 -27.39
N ASN A 394 20.86 -19.19 -27.64
CA ASN A 394 20.14 -19.61 -28.84
C ASN A 394 19.46 -18.40 -29.52
N PRO A 395 20.25 -17.52 -30.20
CA PRO A 395 19.69 -16.37 -30.91
C PRO A 395 18.71 -16.83 -31.99
N GLY A 396 17.45 -16.42 -31.91
CA GLY A 396 16.38 -16.79 -32.85
C GLY A 396 15.19 -17.51 -32.21
N ARG A 397 15.32 -17.99 -30.96
CA ARG A 397 14.16 -18.38 -30.15
C ARG A 397 13.31 -17.14 -29.82
N LYS A 398 11.99 -17.35 -29.70
CA LYS A 398 11.03 -16.30 -29.36
C LYS A 398 10.73 -16.32 -27.87
N HIS A 399 10.42 -15.16 -27.31
CA HIS A 399 9.89 -15.04 -25.96
C HIS A 399 8.51 -15.71 -25.86
N GLU A 400 8.28 -16.39 -24.74
CA GLU A 400 7.05 -17.12 -24.47
C GLU A 400 6.59 -17.01 -23.01
N VAL A 401 7.51 -16.92 -22.03
CA VAL A 401 7.18 -16.99 -20.60
C VAL A 401 6.14 -15.95 -20.20
N LEU A 402 6.27 -14.71 -20.69
CA LEU A 402 5.32 -13.63 -20.38
C LEU A 402 3.95 -13.81 -21.01
N TYR A 403 3.88 -14.34 -22.24
CA TYR A 403 2.61 -14.63 -22.90
C TYR A 403 1.85 -15.71 -22.14
N VAL A 404 2.57 -16.77 -21.75
CA VAL A 404 2.01 -17.86 -20.95
C VAL A 404 1.59 -17.37 -19.56
N MET A 405 2.38 -16.52 -18.91
CA MET A 405 2.01 -15.88 -17.63
C MET A 405 0.70 -15.11 -17.75
N ARG A 406 0.55 -14.27 -18.79
CA ARG A 406 -0.67 -13.49 -19.04
C ARG A 406 -1.87 -14.39 -19.20
N ASP A 407 -1.78 -15.40 -20.07
CA ASP A 407 -2.91 -16.24 -20.40
C ASP A 407 -3.30 -17.11 -19.19
N PHE A 408 -2.33 -17.61 -18.43
CA PHE A 408 -2.58 -18.31 -17.17
C PHE A 408 -3.25 -17.41 -16.13
N ILE A 409 -2.73 -16.21 -15.89
CA ILE A 409 -3.27 -15.29 -14.88
C ILE A 409 -4.69 -14.85 -15.24
N LYS A 410 -4.94 -14.51 -16.51
CA LYS A 410 -6.28 -14.14 -17.00
C LYS A 410 -7.29 -15.25 -16.75
N THR A 411 -6.86 -16.50 -16.90
CA THR A 411 -7.74 -17.67 -16.89
C THR A 411 -7.93 -18.21 -15.48
N PHE A 412 -6.86 -18.52 -14.76
CA PHE A 412 -6.91 -19.32 -13.52
C PHE A 412 -6.66 -18.53 -12.24
N PHE A 413 -6.15 -17.29 -12.29
CA PHE A 413 -5.85 -16.58 -11.05
C PHE A 413 -7.14 -16.17 -10.31
N SER A 414 -7.26 -16.62 -9.06
CA SER A 414 -8.50 -16.47 -8.27
C SER A 414 -8.93 -15.02 -8.03
N CYS A 415 -7.98 -14.09 -7.90
CA CYS A 415 -8.27 -12.66 -7.76
C CYS A 415 -8.59 -12.02 -9.14
N LYS A 416 -9.88 -11.94 -9.49
CA LYS A 416 -10.35 -11.36 -10.76
C LYS A 416 -9.90 -9.90 -10.99
N SER A 417 -9.92 -9.07 -9.93
CA SER A 417 -9.47 -7.67 -10.04
C SER A 417 -7.97 -7.58 -10.30
N CYS A 418 -7.16 -8.42 -9.65
CA CYS A 418 -5.73 -8.54 -9.87
C CYS A 418 -5.41 -9.03 -11.29
N ALA A 419 -6.11 -10.07 -11.76
CA ALA A 419 -5.95 -10.63 -13.09
C ALA A 419 -6.26 -9.59 -14.17
N ARG A 420 -7.36 -8.82 -14.02
CA ARG A 420 -7.70 -7.72 -14.93
C ARG A 420 -6.63 -6.64 -14.97
N HIS A 421 -6.11 -6.23 -13.82
CA HIS A 421 -5.02 -5.25 -13.76
C HIS A 421 -3.75 -5.75 -14.46
N PHE A 422 -3.35 -7.00 -14.22
CA PHE A 422 -2.20 -7.61 -14.88
C PHE A 422 -2.42 -7.71 -16.39
N TYR A 423 -3.61 -8.13 -16.82
CA TYR A 423 -3.97 -8.24 -18.23
C TYR A 423 -3.87 -6.89 -18.95
N ASN A 424 -4.45 -5.83 -18.38
CA ASN A 424 -4.38 -4.49 -18.97
C ASN A 424 -2.94 -3.98 -19.08
N MET A 425 -2.13 -4.20 -18.04
CA MET A 425 -0.70 -3.89 -18.06
C MET A 425 0.03 -4.70 -19.14
N SER A 426 -0.34 -5.97 -19.34
CA SER A 426 0.22 -6.84 -20.38
C SER A 426 -0.31 -6.55 -21.80
N ALA A 427 -1.35 -5.74 -21.96
CA ALA A 427 -1.84 -5.33 -23.27
C ALA A 427 -0.91 -4.25 -23.86
N GLU A 428 -0.41 -3.33 -23.03
CA GLU A 428 0.64 -2.37 -23.39
C GLU A 428 1.90 -3.08 -23.97
N PHE A 429 2.12 -4.36 -23.64
CA PHE A 429 3.24 -5.20 -24.15
C PHE A 429 3.08 -5.63 -25.58
N ILE A 430 1.85 -5.94 -25.96
CA ILE A 430 1.54 -6.40 -27.31
C ILE A 430 1.62 -5.21 -28.27
N ASP A 431 1.27 -4.02 -27.78
CA ASP A 431 1.07 -2.85 -28.62
C ASP A 431 2.33 -1.98 -28.77
N ASN A 432 3.24 -1.90 -27.76
CA ASN A 432 4.30 -0.89 -27.74
C ASN A 432 5.75 -1.40 -27.53
N GLU A 433 5.97 -2.53 -26.88
CA GLU A 433 7.31 -3.09 -26.63
C GLU A 433 7.42 -4.50 -27.23
N ILE A 434 7.82 -4.59 -28.50
CA ILE A 434 8.19 -5.89 -29.08
C ILE A 434 9.35 -6.43 -28.22
N LEU A 435 9.18 -7.62 -27.62
CA LEU A 435 10.22 -8.35 -26.89
C LEU A 435 11.34 -8.74 -27.88
N THR A 436 12.17 -7.76 -28.22
CA THR A 436 13.13 -7.79 -29.33
C THR A 436 14.50 -8.29 -28.88
N HIS A 437 14.87 -7.98 -27.64
CA HIS A 437 16.14 -8.32 -27.06
C HIS A 437 15.99 -9.49 -26.09
N PRO A 438 17.01 -10.35 -25.89
CA PRO A 438 16.93 -11.48 -24.96
C PRO A 438 16.51 -11.08 -23.53
N ASN A 439 16.93 -9.91 -23.04
CA ASN A 439 16.63 -9.41 -21.69
C ASN A 439 15.23 -8.79 -21.54
N SER A 440 14.47 -8.65 -22.63
CA SER A 440 13.21 -7.89 -22.63
C SER A 440 12.19 -8.45 -21.63
N SER A 441 12.06 -9.79 -21.53
CA SER A 441 11.07 -10.40 -20.64
C SER A 441 11.40 -10.22 -19.16
N VAL A 442 12.68 -10.26 -18.79
CA VAL A 442 13.18 -10.02 -17.43
C VAL A 442 12.90 -8.58 -17.00
N LEU A 443 13.36 -7.61 -17.79
CA LEU A 443 13.20 -6.19 -17.48
C LEU A 443 11.73 -5.79 -17.51
N TRP A 444 10.94 -6.35 -18.43
CA TRP A 444 9.54 -6.04 -18.45
C TRP A 444 8.81 -6.48 -17.18
N LEU A 445 8.95 -7.76 -16.81
CA LEU A 445 8.24 -8.30 -15.66
C LEU A 445 8.60 -7.53 -14.39
N TRP A 446 9.87 -7.11 -14.30
CA TRP A 446 10.38 -6.26 -13.24
C TRP A 446 9.70 -4.88 -13.22
N LYS A 447 9.65 -4.16 -14.36
CA LYS A 447 8.93 -2.88 -14.48
C LYS A 447 7.46 -3.01 -14.10
N GLY A 448 6.78 -4.04 -14.61
CA GLY A 448 5.38 -4.32 -14.31
C GLY A 448 5.15 -4.65 -12.84
N HIS A 449 6.03 -5.43 -12.21
CA HIS A 449 5.96 -5.73 -10.79
C HIS A 449 6.19 -4.47 -9.94
N ASN A 450 7.12 -3.60 -10.31
CA ASN A 450 7.34 -2.33 -9.61
C ASN A 450 6.18 -1.33 -9.78
N LYS A 451 5.51 -1.31 -10.95
CA LYS A 451 4.24 -0.59 -11.17
C LYS A 451 3.15 -1.12 -10.23
N ALA A 452 3.06 -2.44 -10.05
CA ALA A 452 2.14 -3.05 -9.09
C ALA A 452 2.51 -2.73 -7.64
N ASN A 453 3.80 -2.75 -7.27
CA ASN A 453 4.28 -2.38 -5.93
C ASN A 453 3.91 -0.93 -5.61
N LYS A 454 4.16 0.02 -6.51
CA LYS A 454 3.79 1.43 -6.35
C LYS A 454 2.28 1.60 -6.14
N ARG A 455 1.46 0.89 -6.93
CA ARG A 455 -0.01 0.93 -6.78
C ARG A 455 -0.46 0.37 -5.43
N LEU A 456 0.06 -0.79 -5.05
CA LEU A 456 -0.32 -1.54 -3.85
C LEU A 456 0.36 -1.07 -2.56
N GLN A 457 1.32 -0.16 -2.66
CA GLN A 457 1.96 0.44 -1.50
C GLN A 457 0.90 1.07 -0.60
N CYS A 458 0.91 0.70 0.67
CA CYS A 458 -0.09 1.03 1.66
C CYS A 458 -1.54 0.60 1.41
N ASP A 459 -1.77 -0.33 0.50
CA ASP A 459 -3.08 -0.94 0.34
C ASP A 459 -3.43 -1.77 1.58
N LEU A 460 -4.71 -2.01 1.87
CA LEU A 460 -5.13 -2.89 2.97
C LEU A 460 -4.59 -4.32 2.82
N SER A 461 -4.23 -4.74 1.60
CA SER A 461 -3.57 -6.01 1.31
C SER A 461 -2.06 -6.00 1.51
N GLU A 462 -1.44 -4.85 1.81
CA GLU A 462 -0.02 -4.75 2.10
C GLU A 462 0.29 -5.34 3.48
N ASP A 463 1.28 -6.23 3.52
CA ASP A 463 1.79 -6.78 4.76
C ASP A 463 2.66 -5.72 5.45
N PRO A 464 2.33 -5.30 6.68
CA PRO A 464 3.12 -4.26 7.33
C PRO A 464 4.55 -4.66 7.69
N GLU A 465 4.85 -5.97 7.80
CA GLU A 465 6.23 -6.46 7.99
C GLU A 465 6.96 -6.73 6.66
N SER A 466 6.31 -6.53 5.52
CA SER A 466 6.90 -6.72 4.20
C SER A 466 6.33 -5.69 3.22
N PRO A 467 6.66 -4.41 3.46
CA PRO A 467 6.14 -3.31 2.69
C PRO A 467 6.48 -3.42 1.21
N LYS A 468 5.61 -2.90 0.35
CA LYS A 468 5.90 -2.76 -1.08
C LYS A 468 6.97 -1.69 -1.24
N ILE A 469 8.07 -2.11 -1.86
CA ILE A 469 9.16 -1.24 -2.24
C ILE A 469 9.32 -1.23 -3.75
N GLN A 470 9.99 -0.20 -4.25
CA GLN A 470 10.61 -0.25 -5.56
C GLN A 470 11.83 -1.19 -5.47
N PHE A 471 11.74 -2.36 -6.09
CA PHE A 471 12.71 -3.44 -5.96
C PHE A 471 13.71 -3.44 -7.14
N PRO A 472 15.00 -3.73 -6.95
CA PRO A 472 15.66 -3.91 -5.66
C PRO A 472 15.81 -2.58 -4.92
N SER A 473 15.82 -2.65 -3.59
CA SER A 473 16.10 -1.47 -2.77
C SER A 473 17.52 -0.95 -3.02
N HIS A 474 17.78 0.32 -2.71
CA HIS A 474 19.12 0.88 -2.78
C HIS A 474 20.13 0.12 -1.90
N SER A 475 19.73 -0.36 -0.72
CA SER A 475 20.61 -1.15 0.14
C SER A 475 20.96 -2.51 -0.44
N SER A 476 20.03 -3.12 -1.20
CA SER A 476 20.26 -4.41 -1.86
C SER A 476 21.07 -4.30 -3.16
N CYS A 477 20.93 -3.19 -3.90
CA CYS A 477 21.65 -2.97 -5.15
C CYS A 477 21.96 -1.47 -5.36
N PRO A 478 23.00 -0.91 -4.73
CA PRO A 478 23.33 0.51 -4.88
C PRO A 478 23.57 0.90 -6.35
N GLN A 479 24.24 0.05 -7.13
CA GLN A 479 24.52 0.29 -8.54
C GLN A 479 23.28 0.25 -9.46
N CYS A 480 22.16 -0.31 -8.98
CA CYS A 480 20.89 -0.31 -9.72
C CYS A 480 20.24 1.08 -9.76
N HIS A 481 20.65 1.98 -8.87
CA HIS A 481 20.11 3.32 -8.72
C HIS A 481 21.15 4.34 -9.18
N THR A 482 20.74 5.29 -10.01
CA THR A 482 21.58 6.42 -10.40
C THR A 482 21.40 7.58 -9.41
N GLN A 483 22.12 8.69 -9.64
CA GLN A 483 21.77 9.95 -9.00
C GLN A 483 20.28 10.26 -9.28
N ASN A 484 19.53 10.62 -8.23
CA ASN A 484 18.09 10.87 -8.22
C ASN A 484 17.17 9.64 -8.40
N ASP A 485 17.58 8.45 -7.93
CA ASP A 485 16.70 7.27 -7.83
C ASP A 485 16.12 6.81 -9.19
N LYS A 486 16.79 7.13 -10.31
CA LYS A 486 16.49 6.53 -11.62
C LYS A 486 17.18 5.18 -11.73
N TRP A 487 16.62 4.31 -12.56
CA TRP A 487 17.12 2.95 -12.72
C TRP A 487 18.27 2.86 -13.72
N ASN A 488 19.36 2.22 -13.32
CA ASN A 488 20.36 1.67 -14.22
C ASN A 488 19.92 0.27 -14.65
N GLU A 489 19.22 0.17 -15.79
CA GLU A 489 18.60 -1.10 -16.24
C GLU A 489 19.61 -2.23 -16.46
N ASN A 490 20.85 -1.92 -16.82
CA ASN A 490 21.90 -2.94 -16.97
C ASN A 490 22.29 -3.54 -15.61
N ALA A 491 22.51 -2.68 -14.61
CA ALA A 491 22.78 -3.12 -13.25
C ALA A 491 21.58 -3.85 -12.61
N VAL A 492 20.36 -3.41 -12.92
CA VAL A 492 19.13 -4.09 -12.53
C VAL A 492 19.06 -5.48 -13.17
N LEU A 493 19.35 -5.60 -14.47
CA LEU A 493 19.36 -6.89 -15.16
C LEU A 493 20.37 -7.84 -14.49
N ASP A 494 21.60 -7.39 -14.25
CA ASP A 494 22.63 -8.19 -13.58
C ASP A 494 22.18 -8.64 -12.18
N TYR A 495 21.56 -7.74 -11.42
CA TYR A 495 20.99 -8.05 -10.11
C TYR A 495 19.88 -9.10 -10.21
N LEU A 496 18.91 -8.94 -11.11
CA LEU A 496 17.78 -9.86 -11.27
C LEU A 496 18.24 -11.24 -11.73
N VAL A 497 19.16 -11.29 -12.69
CA VAL A 497 19.75 -12.55 -13.16
C VAL A 497 20.48 -13.23 -12.01
N ASN A 498 21.26 -12.49 -11.22
CA ASN A 498 21.91 -13.07 -10.05
C ASN A 498 20.90 -13.50 -8.97
N TYR A 499 19.83 -12.75 -8.76
CA TYR A 499 18.84 -13.04 -7.72
C TYR A 499 17.98 -14.27 -8.05
N TYR A 500 17.57 -14.43 -9.31
CA TYR A 500 16.61 -15.45 -9.74
C TYR A 500 17.22 -16.63 -10.51
N LYS A 501 18.53 -16.65 -10.79
CA LYS A 501 19.16 -17.82 -11.41
C LYS A 501 19.12 -19.04 -10.49
N ALA A 502 18.98 -20.21 -11.10
CA ALA A 502 18.88 -21.50 -10.43
C ALA A 502 19.96 -21.71 -9.35
N GLU A 503 21.19 -21.27 -9.60
CA GLU A 503 22.32 -21.48 -8.71
C GLU A 503 22.23 -20.68 -7.40
N ASN A 504 21.44 -19.60 -7.36
CA ASN A 504 21.30 -18.73 -6.19
C ASN A 504 19.97 -18.93 -5.44
N ILE A 505 19.09 -19.81 -5.93
CA ILE A 505 17.86 -20.16 -5.21
C ILE A 505 18.22 -21.14 -4.09
N VAL A 506 17.87 -20.77 -2.86
CA VAL A 506 18.26 -21.56 -1.68
C VAL A 506 17.47 -22.86 -1.62
N LYS A 507 18.21 -23.97 -1.56
CA LYS A 507 17.70 -25.30 -1.28
C LYS A 507 17.61 -25.48 0.23
N VAL A 508 16.48 -25.98 0.70
CA VAL A 508 16.25 -26.20 2.13
C VAL A 508 16.34 -27.69 2.41
N GLU A 509 17.54 -28.17 2.76
CA GLU A 509 17.78 -29.54 3.21
C GLU A 509 17.45 -29.66 4.72
N GLY A 510 16.80 -30.74 5.14
CA GLY A 510 16.79 -31.14 6.57
C GLY A 510 15.49 -30.96 7.37
N PHE A 511 14.36 -30.54 6.80
CA PHE A 511 13.07 -30.89 7.40
C PHE A 511 12.74 -32.32 6.98
N LYS A 512 13.27 -33.30 7.73
CA LYS A 512 12.89 -34.71 7.58
C LYS A 512 11.36 -34.79 7.57
N ASP A 513 10.83 -35.64 6.69
CA ASP A 513 9.42 -36.07 6.62
C ASP A 513 8.97 -36.83 7.88
N ASN A 514 9.34 -36.36 9.06
CA ASN A 514 8.78 -36.83 10.32
C ASN A 514 7.68 -35.86 10.73
N GLU A 515 6.46 -36.29 10.45
CA GLU A 515 5.29 -35.88 11.20
C GLU A 515 5.60 -35.84 12.71
N ARG A 516 4.95 -34.90 13.41
CA ARG A 516 4.97 -34.68 14.88
C ARG A 516 6.08 -33.78 15.42
N LYS A 517 5.92 -32.47 15.19
CA LYS A 517 5.88 -31.44 16.25
C LYS A 517 5.49 -30.10 15.65
N ILE A 518 4.20 -29.98 15.32
CA ILE A 518 3.58 -28.71 14.96
C ILE A 518 3.40 -27.90 16.26
N SER A 519 4.10 -26.76 16.38
CA SER A 519 3.86 -25.78 17.44
C SER A 519 2.37 -25.38 17.46
N PRO A 520 1.74 -25.16 18.63
CA PRO A 520 0.30 -24.88 18.73
C PRO A 520 -0.21 -23.71 17.87
N ARG A 521 0.68 -22.82 17.41
CA ARG A 521 0.37 -21.69 16.51
C ARG A 521 0.01 -22.09 15.07
N PHE A 522 0.31 -23.31 14.63
CA PHE A 522 0.17 -23.72 13.22
C PHE A 522 -1.03 -24.62 12.93
N LYS A 523 -1.96 -24.80 13.88
CA LYS A 523 -3.16 -25.65 13.71
C LYS A 523 -4.29 -25.02 12.86
N TYR A 524 -4.18 -23.75 12.44
CA TYR A 524 -5.28 -23.04 11.77
C TYR A 524 -5.19 -22.95 10.24
N GLN A 525 -4.14 -23.46 9.60
CA GLN A 525 -3.98 -23.39 8.13
C GLN A 525 -4.23 -24.72 7.39
N MET A 526 -4.64 -25.79 8.09
CA MET A 526 -4.94 -27.10 7.50
C MET A 526 -6.35 -27.60 7.87
N ARG A 527 -7.37 -26.77 7.68
CA ARG A 527 -8.77 -27.22 7.73
C ARG A 527 -9.56 -26.67 6.56
N SER A 528 -9.48 -27.40 5.46
CA SER A 528 -10.56 -27.59 4.50
C SER A 528 -10.18 -28.87 3.76
N ASP A 529 -10.60 -30.00 4.36
CA ASP A 529 -10.70 -31.28 3.67
C ASP A 529 -11.65 -31.16 2.46
#